data_AF-A0A2N9LUW8-F1
#
_entry.id   AF-A0A2N9LUW8-F1
#
_cell.length_a   1.000
_cell.length_b   1.000
_cell.length_c   1.000
_cell.angle_alpha   90.00
_cell.angle_beta   90.00
_cell.angle_gamma   90.00
#
_symmetry.space_group_name_H-M   'P 1'
#
loop_
_entity.id
_entity.type
_entity.pdbx_description
1 polymer ?
#
loop_
_entity_poly.entity_id
_entity_poly.type
_entity_poly.pdbx_seq_one_letter_code
_entity_poly.pdbx_strand_id
1 'polypeptide(L)'
;MKPEAAMTDARQLLSDELMHQIEETAHAQNRKPSEVLEEAVRKYLDEQSWQTFVGKAEERNRAKGLTEDDVPRLVSEVRRENERGRYRC
;
A
#
# COMPACT_ATOMS: atom_id res chain seq x y z
N MET A 1 -14.89 -16.78 22.16
CA MET A 1 -15.78 -15.67 21.76
C MET A 1 -14.95 -14.68 20.96
N LYS A 2 -15.19 -14.56 19.65
CA LYS A 2 -14.62 -13.48 18.85
C LYS A 2 -15.37 -12.19 19.21
N PRO A 3 -14.70 -11.04 19.38
CA PRO A 3 -15.44 -9.80 19.59
C PRO A 3 -16.15 -9.46 18.28
N GLU A 4 -17.47 -9.50 18.31
CA GLU A 4 -18.33 -8.85 17.35
C GLU A 4 -18.23 -7.35 17.64
N ALA A 5 -17.16 -6.73 17.13
CA ALA A 5 -17.07 -5.28 17.12
C ALA A 5 -18.26 -4.77 16.31
N ALA A 6 -19.23 -4.15 16.98
CA ALA A 6 -20.35 -3.49 16.34
C ALA A 6 -19.79 -2.62 15.20
N MET A 7 -20.13 -2.96 13.95
CA MET A 7 -19.69 -2.21 12.78
C MET A 7 -20.20 -0.78 12.95
N THR A 8 -19.29 0.15 13.25
CA THR A 8 -19.62 1.56 13.44
C THR A 8 -20.11 2.12 12.12
N ASP A 9 -21.21 2.87 12.14
CA ASP A 9 -21.72 3.53 10.93
C ASP A 9 -20.67 4.51 10.42
N ALA A 10 -20.22 4.31 9.19
CA ALA A 10 -19.20 5.15 8.57
C ALA A 10 -19.61 6.62 8.56
N ARG A 11 -20.91 6.91 8.54
CA ARG A 11 -21.44 8.27 8.63
C ARG A 11 -21.16 8.96 9.97
N GLN A 12 -20.95 8.19 11.05
CA GLN A 12 -20.57 8.72 12.37
C GLN A 12 -19.06 8.98 12.51
N LEU A 13 -18.24 8.43 11.59
CA LEU A 13 -16.78 8.55 11.62
C LEU A 13 -16.25 9.71 10.76
N LEU A 14 -17.08 10.25 9.88
CA LEU A 14 -16.73 11.31 8.95
C LEU A 14 -17.34 12.64 9.39
N SER A 15 -16.62 13.73 9.12
CA SER A 15 -17.21 15.07 9.26
C SER A 15 -18.28 15.31 8.20
N ASP A 16 -19.23 16.19 8.50
CA ASP A 16 -20.26 16.60 7.54
C ASP A 16 -19.66 17.13 6.23
N GLU A 17 -18.54 17.86 6.33
CA GLU A 17 -17.79 18.36 5.18
C GLU A 17 -17.27 17.22 4.29
N LEU A 18 -16.67 16.19 4.86
CA LEU A 18 -16.17 15.06 4.09
C LEU A 18 -17.31 14.24 3.47
N MET A 19 -18.42 14.10 4.19
CA MET A 19 -19.62 13.47 3.64
C MET A 19 -20.15 14.25 2.43
N HIS A 20 -20.21 15.57 2.50
CA HIS A 20 -20.63 16.42 1.38
C HIS A 20 -19.71 16.24 0.17
N GLN A 21 -18.39 16.27 0.38
CA GLN A 21 -17.41 16.06 -0.70
C GLN A 21 -17.52 14.67 -1.34
N ILE A 22 -17.81 13.62 -0.56
CA ILE A 22 -18.06 12.28 -1.08
C ILE A 22 -19.34 12.24 -1.92
N GLU A 23 -20.42 12.88 -1.45
CA GLU A 23 -21.69 12.95 -2.17
C GLU A 23 -21.54 13.71 -3.49
N GLU A 24 -20.86 14.86 -3.50
CA GLU A 24 -20.56 15.63 -4.72
C GLU A 24 -19.70 14.82 -5.70
N THR A 25 -18.66 14.16 -5.20
CA THR A 25 -17.76 13.33 -6.02
C THR A 25 -18.52 12.14 -6.62
N ALA A 26 -19.38 11.49 -5.83
CA ALA A 26 -20.20 10.38 -6.30
C ALA A 26 -21.21 10.84 -7.35
N HIS A 27 -21.86 11.98 -7.14
CA HIS A 27 -22.78 12.57 -8.10
C HIS A 27 -22.08 12.92 -9.43
N ALA A 28 -20.92 13.57 -9.37
CA ALA A 28 -20.12 13.90 -10.55
C ALA A 28 -19.66 12.66 -11.34
N GLN A 29 -19.40 11.54 -10.65
CA GLN A 29 -19.00 10.27 -11.25
C GLN A 29 -20.20 9.37 -11.62
N ASN A 30 -21.43 9.78 -11.33
CA ASN A 30 -22.64 8.97 -11.51
C ASN A 30 -22.56 7.62 -10.77
N ARG A 31 -22.03 7.66 -9.54
CA ARG A 31 -21.78 6.51 -8.65
C ARG A 31 -22.51 6.70 -7.32
N LYS A 32 -22.56 5.65 -6.50
CA LYS A 32 -23.08 5.76 -5.13
C LYS A 32 -22.00 6.31 -4.18
N PRO A 33 -22.35 7.17 -3.21
CA PRO A 33 -21.43 7.63 -2.17
C PRO A 33 -20.70 6.50 -1.45
N SER A 34 -21.37 5.37 -1.22
CA SER A 34 -20.78 4.18 -0.61
C SER A 34 -19.65 3.58 -1.44
N GLU A 35 -19.74 3.60 -2.77
CA GLU A 35 -18.71 3.04 -3.66
C GLU A 35 -17.46 3.93 -3.69
N VAL A 36 -17.65 5.25 -3.67
CA VAL A 36 -16.56 6.22 -3.59
C VAL A 36 -15.84 6.10 -2.24
N LEU A 37 -16.62 6.00 -1.15
CA LEU A 37 -16.08 5.81 0.19
C LEU A 37 -15.29 4.50 0.31
N GLU A 38 -15.84 3.39 -0.17
CA GLU A 38 -15.16 2.09 -0.13
C GLU A 38 -13.85 2.11 -0.91
N GLU A 39 -13.85 2.72 -2.10
CA GLU A 39 -12.64 2.88 -2.91
C GLU A 39 -11.59 3.75 -2.22
N ALA A 40 -12.01 4.87 -1.60
CA ALA A 40 -11.10 5.75 -0.86
C ALA A 40 -10.44 5.03 0.32
N VAL A 41 -11.22 4.29 1.12
CA VAL A 41 -10.70 3.50 2.24
C VAL A 41 -9.73 2.41 1.75
N ARG A 42 -10.07 1.71 0.67
CA ARG A 42 -9.19 0.70 0.07
C ARG A 42 -7.84 1.30 -0.35
N LYS A 43 -7.87 2.41 -1.10
CA LYS A 43 -6.65 3.11 -1.53
C LYS A 43 -5.81 3.58 -0.35
N TYR A 44 -6.44 4.09 0.71
CA TYR A 44 -5.72 4.49 1.92
C TYR A 44 -5.01 3.30 2.58
N LEU A 45 -5.70 2.17 2.76
CA LEU A 45 -5.11 0.98 3.36
C LEU A 45 -3.97 0.40 2.52
N ASP A 46 -4.11 0.40 1.19
CA ASP A 46 -3.07 -0.04 0.27
C ASP A 46 -1.83 0.86 0.37
N GLU A 47 -2.02 2.17 0.42
CA GLU A 47 -0.92 3.14 0.61
C GLU A 47 -0.23 2.93 1.97
N GLN A 48 -0.97 2.76 3.06
CA GLN A 48 -0.39 2.50 4.38
C GLN A 48 0.42 1.19 4.42
N SER A 49 -0.06 0.16 3.74
CA SER A 49 0.65 -1.10 3.57
C SER A 49 1.96 -0.90 2.81
N TRP A 50 1.92 -0.14 1.71
CA TRP A 50 3.10 0.18 0.92
C TRP A 50 4.14 0.98 1.71
N GLN A 51 3.73 2.04 2.41
CA GLN A 51 4.62 2.84 3.27
C GLN A 51 5.27 2.00 4.37
N THR A 52 4.49 1.10 5.00
CA THR A 52 5.02 0.17 6.00
C THR A 52 6.06 -0.79 5.40
N PHE A 53 5.81 -1.28 4.19
CA PHE A 53 6.75 -2.14 3.47
C PHE A 53 8.05 -1.41 3.13
N VAL A 54 7.95 -0.19 2.58
CA VAL A 54 9.09 0.66 2.23
C VAL A 54 9.92 0.96 3.47
N GLY A 55 9.32 1.42 4.56
CA GLY A 55 10.05 1.72 5.81
C GLY A 55 10.82 0.51 6.35
N LYS A 56 10.22 -0.69 6.33
CA LYS A 56 10.89 -1.94 6.71
C LYS A 56 12.00 -2.35 5.74
N ALA A 57 11.87 -2.02 4.46
CA ALA A 57 12.90 -2.29 3.46
C ALA A 57 14.09 -1.34 3.63
N GLU A 58 13.83 -0.06 3.86
CA GLU A 58 14.86 0.94 4.15
C GLU A 58 15.65 0.61 5.41
N GLU A 59 14.97 0.25 6.51
CA GLU A 59 15.64 -0.13 7.75
C GLU A 59 16.58 -1.33 7.54
N ARG A 60 16.12 -2.33 6.79
CA ARG A 60 16.91 -3.51 6.43
C ARG A 60 18.10 -3.16 5.54
N ASN A 61 17.92 -2.25 4.58
CA ASN A 61 18.99 -1.80 3.70
C ASN A 61 20.04 -1.00 4.49
N ARG A 62 19.61 -0.09 5.37
CA ARG A 62 20.50 0.63 6.30
C ARG A 62 21.31 -0.32 7.16
N ALA A 63 20.67 -1.35 7.74
CA ALA A 63 21.35 -2.37 8.54
C ALA A 63 22.40 -3.17 7.73
N LYS A 64 22.26 -3.25 6.41
CA LYS A 64 23.19 -3.89 5.50
C LYS A 64 24.18 -2.92 4.84
N GLY A 65 24.11 -1.63 5.16
CA GLY A 65 24.91 -0.58 4.51
C GLY A 65 24.62 -0.43 3.02
N LEU A 66 23.43 -0.84 2.56
CA LEU A 66 23.02 -0.79 1.16
C LEU A 66 22.30 0.51 0.86
N THR A 67 22.61 1.07 -0.31
CA THR A 67 22.00 2.29 -0.86
C THR A 67 21.38 2.01 -2.23
N GLU A 68 20.65 2.97 -2.80
CA GLU A 68 20.12 2.83 -4.16
C GLU A 68 21.23 2.73 -5.22
N ASP A 69 22.38 3.34 -4.97
CA ASP A 69 23.55 3.26 -5.86
C ASP A 69 24.14 1.85 -5.94
N ASP A 70 23.83 0.98 -4.99
CA ASP A 70 24.25 -0.43 -5.01
C ASP A 70 23.42 -1.30 -5.95
N VAL A 71 22.27 -0.81 -6.45
CA VAL A 71 21.36 -1.60 -7.30
C VAL A 71 22.06 -2.17 -8.54
N PRO A 72 22.85 -1.41 -9.34
CA PRO A 72 23.55 -1.96 -10.50
C PRO A 72 24.51 -3.09 -10.13
N ARG A 73 25.24 -2.96 -9.02
CA ARG A 73 26.16 -3.97 -8.52
C ARG A 73 25.39 -5.23 -8.12
N LEU A 74 24.37 -5.11 -7.29
CA LEU A 74 23.54 -6.23 -6.83
C LEU A 74 22.88 -7.00 -7.98
N VAL A 75 22.35 -6.28 -8.98
CA VAL A 75 21.77 -6.89 -10.18
C VAL A 75 22.82 -7.70 -10.95
N SER A 76 24.03 -7.17 -11.11
CA SER A 76 25.12 -7.88 -11.77
C SER A 76 25.55 -9.15 -11.03
N GLU A 77 25.59 -9.09 -9.69
CA GLU A 77 25.94 -10.23 -8.83
C GLU A 77 24.92 -11.36 -8.98
N VAL A 78 23.62 -11.05 -8.88
CA VAL A 78 22.53 -12.02 -9.02
C VAL A 78 22.47 -12.61 -10.43
N ARG A 79 22.66 -11.78 -11.48
CA ARG A 79 22.71 -12.27 -12.87
C ARG A 79 23.85 -13.28 -13.05
N ARG A 80 25.04 -12.95 -12.55
CA ARG A 80 26.21 -13.84 -12.60
C ARG A 80 25.98 -15.14 -11.84
N GLU A 81 25.30 -15.08 -10.69
CA GLU A 81 24.96 -16.25 -9.90
C GLU A 81 23.95 -17.15 -10.64
N ASN A 82 22.90 -16.58 -11.22
CA ASN A 82 21.89 -17.31 -11.99
C ASN A 82 22.48 -17.97 -13.24
N GLU A 83 23.37 -17.29 -13.95
CA GLU A 83 24.10 -17.86 -15.08
C GLU A 83 24.96 -19.06 -14.63
N ARG A 84 25.72 -18.91 -13.54
CA ARG A 84 26.52 -20.00 -12.97
C ARG A 84 25.68 -21.19 -12.50
N GLY A 85 24.48 -20.95 -11.96
CA GLY A 85 23.54 -21.99 -11.58
C GLY A 85 22.95 -22.73 -12.77
N ARG A 86 22.69 -22.04 -13.89
CA ARG A 86 22.22 -22.63 -15.15
C ARG A 86 23.24 -23.53 -15.84
N TYR A 87 24.54 -23.33 -15.61
CA TYR A 87 25.61 -24.22 -16.11
C TYR A 87 25.98 -25.34 -15.13
N ARG A 88 25.26 -25.48 -14.01
CA ARG A 88 25.52 -26.48 -12.96
C ARG A 88 24.52 -27.64 -12.96
N CYS A 89 23.62 -27.69 -13.95
CA CYS A 89 22.68 -28.76 -14.22
C CYS A 89 23.00 -29.47 -15.54
#